data_AF-A0ABD6CEK3-F1
#
_entry.id   AF-A0ABD6CEK3-F1
#
_cell.length_a   1.000
_cell.length_b   1.000
_cell.length_c   1.000
_cell.angle_alpha   90.00
_cell.angle_beta   90.00
_cell.angle_gamma   90.00
#
_symmetry.space_group_name_H-M   'P 1'
#
loop_
_entity.id
_entity.type
_entity.pdbx_description
1 polymer ?
#
loop_
_entity_poly.entity_id
_entity_poly.type
_entity_poly.pdbx_seq_one_letter_code
_entity_poly.pdbx_strand_id
1 'polypeptide(L)'
;MDYYDDTLNDHERFERRQLAQDRDRRRQGVLSIDEQRAAQIVRALREQHIVDVQPEGQLLIHTPTGTKFEDDRALVYFHRGWQAADDSDS
;
A
#
# COMPACT_ATOMS: atom_id res chain seq x y z
N MET A 1 42.26 -38.75 7.11
CA MET A 1 41.59 -37.69 6.32
C MET A 1 41.29 -36.58 7.29
N ASP A 2 42.14 -35.57 7.27
CA ASP A 2 42.22 -34.46 8.21
C ASP A 2 41.16 -33.43 7.83
N TYR A 3 40.21 -33.15 8.74
CA TYR A 3 39.23 -32.09 8.55
C TYR A 3 39.65 -30.89 9.39
N TYR A 4 40.51 -30.05 8.81
CA TYR A 4 40.57 -28.63 9.16
C TYR A 4 39.28 -27.98 8.68
N ASP A 5 38.53 -27.34 9.56
CA ASP A 5 38.06 -25.96 9.33
C ASP A 5 37.58 -25.37 10.67
N ASP A 6 38.52 -24.74 11.36
CA ASP A 6 38.25 -23.70 12.36
C ASP A 6 38.12 -22.39 11.58
N THR A 7 37.23 -21.50 12.01
CA THR A 7 37.09 -20.09 11.61
C THR A 7 36.27 -19.73 10.36
N LEU A 8 34.95 -19.91 10.40
CA LEU A 8 34.06 -19.05 9.63
C LEU A 8 32.95 -18.42 10.51
N ASN A 9 33.30 -17.23 10.99
CA ASN A 9 32.47 -16.03 10.89
C ASN A 9 31.21 -15.98 11.77
N ASP A 10 31.43 -15.49 12.99
CA ASP A 10 30.58 -14.50 13.67
C ASP A 10 29.75 -13.66 12.69
N HIS A 11 28.44 -13.92 12.57
CA HIS A 11 27.46 -12.93 12.10
C HIS A 11 25.99 -13.31 12.40
N GLU A 12 25.74 -14.12 13.43
CA GLU A 12 24.39 -14.28 13.96
C GLU A 12 24.16 -13.32 15.13
N ARG A 13 23.32 -12.31 14.87
CA ARG A 13 22.31 -11.72 15.77
C ARG A 13 22.30 -10.20 15.72
N PHE A 14 21.67 -9.62 14.71
CA PHE A 14 20.95 -8.36 14.90
C PHE A 14 19.62 -8.38 14.11
N GLU A 15 18.54 -8.29 14.89
CA GLU A 15 17.26 -7.67 14.52
C GLU A 15 16.29 -8.41 13.59
N ARG A 16 15.77 -9.56 14.03
CA ARG A 16 14.39 -9.96 13.67
C ARG A 16 13.39 -9.21 14.57
N ARG A 17 13.29 -7.90 14.37
CA ARG A 17 12.24 -7.08 15.00
C ARG A 17 10.96 -7.21 14.15
N GLN A 18 9.99 -7.94 14.70
CA GLN A 18 8.55 -7.90 14.38
C GLN A 18 8.08 -8.28 12.97
N LEU A 19 7.88 -9.59 12.75
CA LEU A 19 6.99 -10.11 11.72
C LEU A 19 6.01 -11.09 12.37
N ALA A 20 4.98 -10.57 13.04
CA ALA A 20 3.86 -11.40 13.50
C ALA A 20 2.55 -10.61 13.68
N GLN A 21 2.30 -9.59 12.85
CA GLN A 21 0.97 -8.99 12.76
C GLN A 21 0.46 -8.88 11.31
N ASP A 22 1.02 -9.67 10.39
CA ASP A 22 0.68 -9.60 8.96
C ASP A 22 -0.12 -10.80 8.43
N ARG A 23 -0.69 -11.64 9.31
CA ARG A 23 -1.34 -12.90 8.84
C ARG A 23 -2.85 -13.02 8.96
N ASP A 24 -3.53 -12.12 9.68
CA ASP A 24 -4.99 -12.15 9.78
C ASP A 24 -5.72 -11.02 9.03
N ARG A 25 -5.00 -10.04 8.46
CA ARG A 25 -5.60 -9.04 7.53
C ARG A 25 -5.57 -9.47 6.06
N ARG A 26 -5.05 -10.66 5.74
CA ARG A 26 -4.88 -11.16 4.36
C ARG A 26 -6.13 -11.76 3.69
N ARG A 27 -7.33 -11.64 4.28
CA ARG A 27 -8.54 -12.32 3.75
C ARG A 27 -9.87 -11.58 3.90
N GLN A 28 -9.89 -10.27 4.08
CA GLN A 28 -11.13 -9.50 3.95
C GLN A 28 -11.10 -8.65 2.70
N GLY A 29 -11.30 -9.31 1.55
CA GLY A 29 -11.72 -8.65 0.32
C GLY A 29 -10.62 -8.31 -0.69
N VAL A 30 -9.90 -9.32 -1.19
CA VAL A 30 -9.41 -9.29 -2.59
C VAL A 30 -10.61 -9.50 -3.55
N LEU A 31 -11.73 -8.84 -3.26
CA LEU A 31 -12.73 -8.57 -4.29
C LEU A 31 -12.11 -7.44 -5.07
N SER A 32 -11.43 -7.82 -6.15
CA SER A 32 -10.93 -6.87 -7.12
C SER A 32 -12.02 -5.84 -7.40
N ILE A 33 -11.73 -4.57 -7.15
CA ILE A 33 -12.68 -3.50 -7.47
C ILE A 33 -12.76 -3.43 -8.99
N ASP A 34 -13.95 -3.70 -9.53
CA ASP A 34 -14.22 -3.52 -10.95
C ASP A 34 -14.15 -2.04 -11.33
N GLU A 35 -13.84 -1.76 -12.60
CA GLU A 35 -13.61 -0.41 -13.11
C GLU A 35 -14.78 0.54 -12.83
N GLN A 36 -16.03 0.09 -13.05
CA GLN A 36 -17.22 0.89 -12.75
C GLN A 36 -17.29 1.29 -11.28
N ARG A 37 -16.89 0.40 -10.37
CA ARG A 37 -16.93 0.66 -8.94
C ARG A 37 -15.78 1.56 -8.51
N ALA A 38 -14.61 1.43 -9.14
CA ALA A 38 -13.50 2.35 -8.93
C ALA A 38 -13.88 3.78 -9.35
N ALA A 39 -14.47 3.96 -10.53
CA ALA A 39 -14.92 5.27 -10.99
C ALA A 39 -15.94 5.94 -10.04
N GLN A 40 -16.89 5.16 -9.48
CA GLN A 40 -17.83 5.67 -8.48
C GLN A 40 -17.13 6.13 -7.20
N ILE A 41 -16.12 5.38 -6.74
CA ILE A 41 -15.35 5.75 -5.56
C ILE A 41 -14.49 6.99 -5.84
N VAL A 42 -13.79 7.04 -6.97
CA VAL A 42 -13.00 8.21 -7.38
C VAL A 42 -13.87 9.46 -7.43
N ARG A 43 -15.09 9.37 -7.97
CA ARG A 43 -16.05 10.48 -7.95
C ARG A 43 -16.35 10.94 -6.52
N ALA A 44 -16.68 10.02 -5.62
CA ALA A 44 -16.94 10.36 -4.22
C ALA A 44 -15.72 10.98 -3.52
N LEU A 45 -14.50 10.54 -3.85
CA LEU A 45 -13.27 11.12 -3.32
C LEU A 45 -13.00 12.53 -3.86
N ARG A 46 -13.36 12.79 -5.11
CA ARG A 46 -13.30 14.13 -5.72
C ARG A 46 -14.30 15.09 -5.06
N GLU A 47 -15.51 14.63 -4.78
CA GLU A 47 -16.52 15.43 -4.05
C GLU A 47 -16.05 15.81 -2.63
N GLN A 48 -15.18 14.99 -2.04
CA GLN A 48 -14.55 15.26 -0.74
C GLN A 48 -13.23 16.04 -0.85
N HIS A 49 -12.83 16.49 -2.05
CA HIS A 49 -11.54 17.15 -2.32
C HIS A 49 -10.30 16.30 -1.95
N ILE A 50 -10.46 15.00 -1.77
CA ILE A 50 -9.38 14.04 -1.53
C ILE A 50 -8.64 13.71 -2.82
N VAL A 51 -9.35 13.78 -3.96
CA VAL A 51 -8.78 13.57 -5.29
C VAL A 51 -8.99 14.80 -6.14
N ASP A 52 -7.92 15.26 -6.78
CA ASP A 52 -7.96 16.29 -7.81
C ASP A 52 -7.67 15.68 -9.19
N VAL A 53 -8.05 16.37 -10.27
CA VAL A 53 -7.84 15.89 -11.64
C VAL A 53 -6.99 16.89 -12.39
N GLN A 54 -5.79 16.45 -12.79
CA GLN A 54 -4.89 17.27 -13.57
C GLN A 54 -5.35 17.30 -15.04
N PRO A 55 -5.66 18.49 -15.60
CA PRO A 55 -6.19 18.60 -16.96
C PRO A 55 -5.16 18.22 -18.03
N GLU A 56 -3.87 18.47 -17.80
CA GLU A 56 -2.82 18.27 -18.80
C GLU A 56 -2.47 16.80 -19.08
N GLY A 57 -2.99 15.86 -18.29
CA GLY A 57 -2.73 14.43 -18.48
C GLY A 57 -3.86 13.51 -18.04
N GLN A 58 -5.04 14.08 -17.71
CA GLN A 58 -6.16 13.35 -17.13
C GLN A 58 -5.76 12.54 -15.87
N LEU A 59 -4.69 12.96 -15.19
CA LEU A 59 -4.13 12.26 -14.03
C LEU A 59 -4.95 12.56 -12.79
N LEU A 60 -5.16 11.54 -11.98
CA LEU A 60 -5.81 11.64 -10.68
C LEU A 60 -4.74 11.91 -9.62
N ILE A 61 -4.88 12.97 -8.85
CA ILE A 61 -3.95 13.34 -7.79
C ILE A 61 -4.61 13.04 -6.45
N HIS A 62 -4.01 12.18 -5.65
CA HIS A 62 -4.40 11.96 -4.26
C HIS A 62 -3.88 13.12 -3.40
N THR A 63 -4.73 14.11 -3.12
CA THR A 63 -4.39 15.36 -2.46
C THR A 63 -3.63 15.20 -1.13
N PRO A 64 -4.01 14.27 -0.23
CA PRO A 64 -3.30 14.11 1.05
C PRO A 64 -1.83 13.74 0.91
N THR A 65 -1.47 13.02 -0.15
CA THR A 65 -0.11 12.51 -0.36
C THR A 65 0.60 13.12 -1.58
N GLY A 66 -0.12 13.85 -2.43
CA GLY A 66 0.37 14.39 -3.71
C GLY A 66 0.67 13.33 -4.78
N THR A 67 0.31 12.07 -4.54
CA THR A 67 0.61 10.95 -5.46
C THR A 67 -0.31 10.99 -6.68
N LYS A 68 0.24 10.76 -7.88
CA LYS A 68 -0.50 10.80 -9.14
C LYS A 68 -0.78 9.40 -9.68
N PHE A 69 -1.94 9.22 -10.30
CA PHE A 69 -2.40 7.96 -10.85
C PHE A 69 -3.04 8.17 -12.22
N GLU A 70 -2.80 7.25 -13.13
CA GLU A 70 -3.45 7.18 -14.45
C GLU A 70 -4.72 6.31 -14.43
N ASP A 71 -4.89 5.50 -13.37
CA ASP A 71 -5.94 4.49 -13.26
C ASP A 71 -6.75 4.66 -11.98
N ASP A 72 -8.08 4.66 -12.14
CA ASP A 72 -9.03 4.81 -11.03
C ASP A 72 -8.84 3.72 -9.96
N ARG A 73 -8.60 2.47 -10.38
CA ARG A 73 -8.46 1.33 -9.44
C ARG A 73 -7.17 1.48 -8.65
N ALA A 74 -6.09 1.87 -9.31
CA ALA A 74 -4.80 2.11 -8.66
C ALA A 74 -4.93 3.17 -7.55
N LEU A 75 -5.61 4.29 -7.84
CA LEU A 75 -5.88 5.32 -6.83
C LEU A 75 -6.71 4.77 -5.67
N VAL A 76 -7.78 4.02 -5.96
CA VAL A 76 -8.69 3.50 -4.93
C VAL A 76 -7.99 2.49 -4.02
N TYR A 77 -7.16 1.60 -4.57
CA TYR A 77 -6.37 0.67 -3.75
C TYR A 77 -5.38 1.42 -2.86
N PHE A 78 -4.69 2.41 -3.42
CA PHE A 78 -3.77 3.25 -2.66
C PHE A 78 -4.48 3.97 -1.51
N HIS A 79 -5.60 4.64 -1.80
CA HIS A 79 -6.38 5.38 -0.80
C HIS A 79 -6.86 4.47 0.32
N ARG A 80 -7.37 3.26 0.01
CA ARG A 80 -7.80 2.29 1.04
C ARG A 80 -6.64 1.82 1.91
N GLY A 81 -5.47 1.58 1.32
CA GLY A 81 -4.26 1.23 2.07
C GLY A 81 -3.81 2.36 2.99
N TRP A 82 -3.86 3.60 2.51
CA TRP A 82 -3.55 4.79 3.28
C TRP A 82 -4.51 4.99 4.46
N GLN A 83 -5.83 4.90 4.24
CA GLN A 83 -6.83 5.00 5.31
C GLN A 83 -6.65 3.91 6.38
N ALA A 84 -6.34 2.68 5.98
CA ALA A 84 -6.12 1.59 6.93
C ALA A 84 -4.86 1.79 7.80
N ALA A 85 -3.85 2.48 7.26
CA ALA A 85 -2.65 2.84 8.00
C ALA A 85 -2.90 4.03 8.94
N ASP A 86 -3.64 5.05 8.48
CA ASP A 86 -4.02 6.23 9.27
C ASP A 86 -4.92 5.86 10.47
N ASP A 87 -5.90 4.98 10.26
CA ASP A 87 -6.81 4.49 11.32
C ASP A 87 -6.09 3.67 12.42
N SER A 88 -4.91 3.11 12.11
CA SER A 88 -4.12 2.32 13.06
C SER A 88 -3.28 3.18 14.02
N ASP A 89 -3.23 4.50 13.84
CA ASP A 89 -2.44 5.43 14.68
C ASP A 89 -3.25 6.04 15.85
N SER A 90 -4.49 5.59 16.07
CA SER A 90 -5.39 6.13 17.12
C SER A 90 -5.33 5.43 18.48
#